data_AF-X1N395-F1
#
_entry.id   AF-X1N395-F1
#
_cell.length_a   1.000
_cell.length_b   1.000
_cell.length_c   1.000
_cell.angle_alpha   90.00
_cell.angle_beta   90.00
_cell.angle_gamma   90.00
#
_symmetry.space_group_name_H-M   'P 1'
#
loop_
_entity.id
_entity.type
_entity.pdbx_description
1 polymer ?
#
loop_
_entity_poly.entity_id
_entity_poly.type
_entity_poly.pdbx_seq_one_letter_code
_entity_poly.pdbx_strand_id
1 'polypeptide(L)'
;QFPVNMKAMVLPDLDELREFPAKGPCGVANADINGCAAAIECYLDLNLKGRPPAQVTWTNYKESLGIYQGALDFKDSYAKAFYETTQEDVESGVYDASKLRSVIAALLEECTGLAAAMLYSKS
;
A
#
# COMPACT_ATOMS: atom_id res chain seq x y z
N GLN A 1 7.14 10.26 -21.50
CA GLN A 1 8.10 10.95 -20.62
C GLN A 1 7.29 11.80 -19.66
N PHE A 2 7.52 11.72 -18.35
CA PHE A 2 6.79 12.54 -17.38
C PHE A 2 7.29 14.00 -17.41
N PRO A 3 6.43 14.98 -17.09
CA PRO A 3 6.86 16.36 -16.83
C PRO A 3 7.98 16.42 -15.78
N VAL A 4 8.85 17.43 -15.86
CA VAL A 4 10.00 17.60 -14.94
C VAL A 4 9.60 17.75 -13.46
N ASN A 5 8.35 18.12 -13.21
CA ASN A 5 7.76 18.27 -11.88
C ASN A 5 6.89 17.07 -11.46
N MET A 6 7.00 15.94 -12.17
CA MET A 6 6.23 14.72 -11.88
C MET A 6 7.18 13.53 -11.80
N LYS A 7 7.01 12.72 -10.75
CA LYS A 7 7.78 11.50 -10.52
C LYS A 7 6.83 10.35 -10.20
N ALA A 8 7.13 9.17 -10.74
CA ALA A 8 6.48 7.93 -10.36
C ALA A 8 7.27 7.28 -9.23
N MET A 9 6.58 6.72 -8.25
CA MET A 9 7.15 5.94 -7.16
C MET A 9 6.40 4.62 -7.01
N VAL A 10 7.06 3.64 -6.42
CA VAL A 10 6.43 2.41 -5.94
C VAL A 10 6.06 2.63 -4.47
N LEU A 11 4.94 2.04 -4.03
CA LEU A 11 4.59 2.06 -2.61
C LEU A 11 5.69 1.32 -1.81
N PRO A 12 6.08 1.82 -0.63
CA PRO A 12 7.21 1.27 0.11
C PRO A 12 6.91 -0.12 0.65
N ASP A 13 7.86 -1.04 0.56
CA ASP A 13 7.70 -2.38 1.14
C ASP A 13 7.39 -2.30 2.65
N LEU A 14 6.49 -3.18 3.11
CA LEU A 14 6.19 -3.37 4.52
C LEU A 14 6.46 -4.83 4.92
N ASP A 15 7.10 -5.04 6.07
CA ASP A 15 7.43 -6.39 6.55
C ASP A 15 6.17 -7.21 6.83
N GLU A 16 5.10 -6.59 7.32
CA GLU A 16 3.81 -7.27 7.52
C GLU A 16 3.13 -7.72 6.21
N LEU A 17 3.56 -7.18 5.07
CA LEU A 17 3.06 -7.57 3.76
C LEU A 17 3.92 -8.68 3.10
N ARG A 18 5.04 -9.08 3.73
CA ARG A 18 5.90 -10.18 3.25
C ARG A 18 5.31 -11.56 3.53
N GLU A 19 4.48 -11.67 4.56
CA GLU A 19 3.83 -12.90 5.01
C GLU A 19 2.32 -12.70 5.10
N PHE A 20 1.70 -12.25 4.00
CA PHE A 20 0.31 -11.85 3.97
C PHE A 20 -0.60 -12.95 3.40
N PRO A 21 -1.80 -13.21 3.96
CA PRO A 21 -2.71 -14.22 3.43
C PRO A 21 -3.10 -13.94 1.98
N ALA A 22 -2.77 -14.86 1.08
CA ALA A 22 -3.02 -14.73 -0.34
C ALA A 22 -3.77 -15.95 -0.90
N LYS A 23 -4.95 -15.72 -1.47
CA LYS A 23 -5.81 -16.74 -2.04
C LYS A 23 -5.48 -16.98 -3.50
N GLY A 24 -5.05 -18.19 -3.80
CA GLY A 24 -4.86 -18.70 -5.16
C GLY A 24 -5.78 -19.90 -5.47
N PRO A 25 -5.59 -20.53 -6.64
CA PRO A 25 -6.38 -21.70 -7.06
C PRO A 25 -6.29 -22.90 -6.10
N CYS A 26 -5.16 -23.02 -5.39
CA CYS A 26 -4.91 -24.11 -4.44
C CYS A 26 -5.33 -23.80 -3.00
N GLY A 27 -6.00 -22.67 -2.77
CA GLY A 27 -6.39 -22.20 -1.44
C GLY A 27 -5.59 -20.99 -0.97
N VAL A 28 -5.53 -20.80 0.34
CA VAL A 28 -4.85 -19.65 0.98
C VAL A 28 -3.45 -20.07 1.42
N ALA A 29 -2.45 -19.31 1.00
CA ALA A 29 -1.08 -19.41 1.47
C ALA A 29 -0.53 -18.01 1.74
N ASN A 30 0.37 -17.88 2.71
CA ASN A 30 1.06 -16.61 2.91
C ASN A 30 2.04 -16.36 1.77
N ALA A 31 2.14 -15.10 1.35
CA ALA A 31 3.05 -14.68 0.31
C ALA A 31 3.46 -13.22 0.51
N ASP A 32 4.58 -12.83 -0.11
CA ASP A 32 4.99 -11.44 -0.20
C ASP A 32 4.12 -10.74 -1.24
N ILE A 33 3.30 -9.79 -0.79
CA ILE A 33 2.39 -9.04 -1.65
C ILE A 33 2.95 -7.67 -2.07
N ASN A 34 4.11 -7.27 -1.56
CA ASN A 34 4.74 -6.00 -1.89
C ASN A 34 5.02 -5.92 -3.41
N GLY A 35 4.75 -4.76 -4.01
CA GLY A 35 4.95 -4.52 -5.43
C GLY A 35 4.06 -5.32 -6.40
N CYS A 36 3.27 -6.28 -5.94
CA CYS A 36 2.49 -7.18 -6.81
C CYS A 36 0.97 -7.20 -6.54
N ALA A 37 0.56 -7.12 -5.27
CA ALA A 37 -0.86 -7.02 -4.88
C ALA A 37 -1.13 -5.96 -3.80
N ALA A 38 -0.09 -5.39 -3.19
CA ALA A 38 -0.20 -4.28 -2.24
C ALA A 38 -0.62 -2.99 -2.95
N ALA A 39 -1.88 -2.61 -2.78
CA ALA A 39 -2.42 -1.30 -3.15
C ALA A 39 -2.43 -0.35 -1.95
N ILE A 40 -2.84 0.91 -2.15
CA ILE A 40 -2.87 1.91 -1.06
C ILE A 40 -3.76 1.47 0.11
N GLU A 41 -4.81 0.70 -0.15
CA GLU A 41 -5.68 0.16 0.89
C GLU A 41 -4.98 -0.83 1.82
N CYS A 42 -3.89 -1.48 1.39
CA CYS A 42 -3.08 -2.34 2.27
C CYS A 42 -2.33 -1.54 3.35
N TYR A 43 -2.19 -0.22 3.15
CA TYR A 43 -1.53 0.70 4.08
C TYR A 43 -2.51 1.35 5.06
N LEU A 44 -3.80 1.05 4.96
CA LEU A 44 -4.81 1.45 5.93
C LEU A 44 -4.83 0.48 7.11
N ASP A 45 -5.62 0.80 8.15
CA ASP A 45 -5.92 -0.16 9.19
C ASP A 45 -6.75 -1.33 8.63
N LEU A 46 -6.19 -2.53 8.74
CA LEU A 46 -6.78 -3.76 8.22
C LEU A 46 -7.59 -4.53 9.29
N ASN A 47 -7.61 -4.04 10.53
CA ASN A 47 -8.28 -4.70 11.65
C ASN A 47 -9.73 -4.21 11.82
N LEU A 48 -10.55 -4.40 10.78
CA LEU A 48 -11.96 -4.00 10.84
C LEU A 48 -12.81 -5.01 11.63
N LYS A 49 -13.56 -4.53 12.61
CA LYS A 49 -14.52 -5.35 13.37
C LYS A 49 -15.59 -5.92 12.45
N GLY A 50 -15.93 -7.20 12.66
CA GLY A 50 -16.98 -7.88 11.88
C GLY A 50 -16.57 -8.29 10.47
N ARG A 51 -15.27 -8.30 10.17
CA ARG A 51 -14.71 -8.80 8.90
C ARG A 51 -13.84 -10.03 9.12
N PRO A 52 -13.72 -10.92 8.11
CA PRO A 52 -12.66 -11.91 8.12
C PRO A 52 -11.28 -11.21 8.12
N PRO A 53 -10.21 -11.89 8.54
CA PRO A 53 -8.86 -11.37 8.42
C PRO A 53 -8.56 -10.89 6.99
N ALA A 54 -7.83 -9.79 6.88
CA ALA A 54 -7.47 -9.22 5.60
C ALA A 54 -6.66 -10.23 4.75
N GLN A 55 -6.98 -10.27 3.46
CA GLN A 55 -6.44 -11.22 2.49
C GLN A 55 -6.40 -10.58 1.11
N VAL A 56 -5.43 -10.96 0.28
CA VAL A 56 -5.47 -10.68 -1.15
C VAL A 56 -5.95 -11.89 -1.94
N THR A 57 -6.60 -11.67 -3.08
CA THR A 57 -6.89 -12.72 -4.05
C THR A 57 -6.04 -12.53 -5.31
N TRP A 58 -5.29 -13.56 -5.71
CA TRP A 58 -4.55 -13.57 -6.98
C TRP A 58 -5.53 -13.63 -8.16
N THR A 59 -5.33 -12.79 -9.16
CA THR A 59 -6.26 -12.67 -10.30
C THR A 59 -5.60 -12.90 -11.66
N ASN A 60 -4.34 -12.49 -11.82
CA ASN A 60 -3.67 -12.57 -13.11
C ASN A 60 -2.18 -12.88 -12.94
N TYR A 61 -1.61 -13.66 -13.86
CA TYR A 61 -0.17 -13.87 -13.96
C TYR A 61 0.40 -13.00 -15.07
N LYS A 62 1.40 -12.17 -14.74
CA LYS A 62 2.10 -11.33 -15.71
C LYS A 62 3.36 -12.06 -16.19
N GLU A 63 3.23 -12.82 -17.28
CA GLU A 63 4.33 -13.63 -17.85
C GLU A 63 5.61 -12.83 -18.08
N SER A 64 5.50 -11.60 -18.61
CA SER A 64 6.65 -10.73 -18.90
C SER A 64 7.47 -10.34 -17.67
N LEU A 65 6.87 -10.45 -16.47
CA LEU A 65 7.48 -10.09 -15.20
C LEU A 65 7.70 -11.31 -14.29
N GLY A 66 7.13 -12.47 -14.65
CA GLY A 66 7.20 -13.68 -13.82
C GLY A 66 6.46 -13.57 -12.49
N ILE A 67 5.49 -12.66 -12.35
CA ILE A 67 4.79 -12.38 -11.08
C ILE A 67 3.27 -12.52 -11.20
N TYR A 68 2.64 -12.97 -10.13
CA TYR A 68 1.19 -12.86 -9.96
C TYR A 68 0.82 -11.45 -9.50
N GLN A 69 -0.33 -10.97 -9.97
CA GLN A 69 -0.98 -9.76 -9.49
C GLN A 69 -2.31 -10.12 -8.84
N GLY A 70 -2.62 -9.39 -7.78
CA GLY A 70 -3.80 -9.60 -6.96
C GLY A 70 -4.36 -8.29 -6.46
N ALA A 71 -5.42 -8.39 -5.67
CA ALA A 71 -6.02 -7.24 -5.00
C ALA A 71 -6.48 -7.62 -3.60
N LEU A 72 -6.47 -6.64 -2.69
CA LEU A 72 -7.02 -6.77 -1.35
C LEU A 72 -8.53 -7.03 -1.41
N ASP A 73 -8.97 -8.08 -0.75
CA ASP A 73 -10.37 -8.42 -0.63
C ASP A 73 -11.10 -7.35 0.19
N PHE A 74 -12.30 -6.96 -0.25
CA PHE A 74 -13.11 -5.93 0.41
C PHE A 74 -12.44 -4.56 0.55
N LYS A 75 -11.49 -4.20 -0.33
CA LYS A 75 -10.72 -2.95 -0.30
C LYS A 75 -11.54 -1.68 -0.01
N ASP A 76 -12.73 -1.57 -0.60
CA ASP A 76 -13.62 -0.41 -0.43
C ASP A 76 -14.09 -0.23 1.03
N SER A 77 -14.09 -1.31 1.81
CA SER A 77 -14.48 -1.29 3.23
C SER A 77 -13.40 -0.64 4.11
N TYR A 78 -12.12 -0.86 3.81
CA TYR A 78 -11.02 -0.19 4.51
C TYR A 78 -10.97 1.29 4.17
N ALA A 79 -11.17 1.64 2.89
CA ALA A 79 -11.28 3.03 2.47
C ALA A 79 -12.46 3.73 3.19
N LYS A 80 -13.62 3.08 3.25
CA LYS A 80 -14.78 3.61 3.98
C LYS A 80 -14.47 3.81 5.47
N ALA A 81 -13.88 2.82 6.13
CA ALA A 81 -13.51 2.92 7.54
C ALA A 81 -12.53 4.08 7.79
N PHE A 82 -11.54 4.26 6.90
CA PHE A 82 -10.63 5.41 6.95
C PHE A 82 -11.37 6.75 6.80
N TYR A 83 -12.33 6.87 5.87
CA TYR A 83 -13.10 8.12 5.73
C TYR A 83 -14.00 8.43 6.92
N GLU A 84 -14.41 7.41 7.68
CA GLU A 84 -15.21 7.55 8.90
C GLU A 84 -14.34 7.77 10.15
N THR A 85 -13.01 7.63 10.03
CA THR A 85 -12.04 7.78 11.12
C THR A 85 -11.86 9.25 11.50
N THR A 86 -11.84 9.53 12.81
CA THR A 86 -11.57 10.86 13.34
C THR A 86 -10.11 11.03 13.76
N GLN A 87 -9.69 12.29 13.99
CA GLN A 87 -8.38 12.56 14.57
C GLN A 87 -8.19 11.89 15.94
N GLU A 88 -9.24 11.88 16.77
CA GLU A 88 -9.21 11.24 18.09
C GLU A 88 -8.99 9.73 17.98
N ASP A 89 -9.58 9.07 16.98
CA ASP A 89 -9.38 7.63 16.76
C ASP A 89 -7.92 7.29 16.45
N VAL A 90 -7.24 8.15 15.69
CA VAL A 90 -5.81 8.00 15.36
C VAL A 90 -4.93 8.29 16.58
N GLU A 91 -5.24 9.34 17.33
CA GLU A 91 -4.45 9.75 18.51
C GLU A 91 -4.60 8.77 19.69
N SER A 92 -5.80 8.20 19.86
CA SER A 92 -6.08 7.18 20.88
C SER A 92 -5.63 5.77 20.50
N GLY A 93 -5.25 5.55 19.23
CA GLY A 93 -4.84 4.25 18.71
C GLY A 93 -5.99 3.30 18.40
N VAL A 94 -7.22 3.80 18.33
CA VAL A 94 -8.39 3.03 17.84
C VAL A 94 -8.23 2.69 16.36
N TYR A 95 -7.61 3.59 15.59
CA TYR A 95 -7.25 3.38 14.20
C TYR A 95 -5.73 3.35 14.03
N ASP A 96 -5.19 2.27 13.46
CA ASP A 96 -3.76 2.16 13.18
C ASP A 96 -3.38 2.88 11.87
N ALA A 97 -2.78 4.07 12.02
CA ALA A 97 -2.26 4.86 10.91
C ALA A 97 -0.75 4.63 10.65
N SER A 98 -0.08 3.69 11.34
CA SER A 98 1.38 3.50 11.27
C SER A 98 1.87 3.26 9.83
N LYS A 99 1.17 2.44 9.07
CA LYS A 99 1.47 2.14 7.66
C LYS A 99 1.32 3.33 6.72
N LEU A 100 0.27 4.14 6.92
CA LEU A 100 0.11 5.38 6.15
C LEU A 100 1.28 6.34 6.41
N ARG A 101 1.85 6.36 7.62
CA ARG A 101 3.06 7.17 7.90
C ARG A 101 4.24 6.72 7.04
N SER A 102 4.41 5.43 6.78
CA SER A 102 5.44 4.92 5.87
C SER A 102 5.25 5.43 4.44
N VAL A 103 4.01 5.46 3.94
CA VAL A 103 3.71 6.03 2.61
C VAL A 103 4.02 7.52 2.57
N ILE A 104 3.61 8.28 3.59
CA ILE A 104 3.87 9.72 3.67
C ILE A 104 5.38 10.00 3.74
N ALA A 105 6.14 9.21 4.50
CA ALA A 105 7.59 9.34 4.57
C ALA A 105 8.25 9.11 3.19
N ALA A 106 7.83 8.06 2.47
CA ALA A 106 8.31 7.79 1.12
C ALA A 106 7.94 8.91 0.14
N LEU A 107 6.72 9.45 0.22
CA LEU A 107 6.31 10.61 -0.60
C LEU A 107 7.17 11.85 -0.31
N LEU A 108 7.50 12.10 0.95
CA LEU A 108 8.33 13.24 1.34
C LEU A 108 9.76 13.10 0.82
N GLU A 109 10.33 11.89 0.90
CA GLU A 109 11.64 11.59 0.33
C GLU A 109 11.66 11.84 -1.20
N GLU A 110 10.64 11.36 -1.89
CA GLU A 110 10.50 11.55 -3.33
C GLU A 110 10.37 13.04 -3.72
N CYS A 111 9.54 13.79 -2.99
CA CYS A 111 9.34 15.22 -3.21
C CYS A 111 10.62 16.04 -2.92
N THR A 112 11.31 15.74 -1.82
CA THR A 112 12.55 16.44 -1.45
C THR A 112 13.68 16.14 -2.43
N GLY A 113 13.79 14.89 -2.89
CA GLY A 113 14.73 14.50 -3.95
C GLY A 113 14.47 15.22 -5.27
N LEU A 114 13.19 15.34 -5.68
CA LEU A 114 12.81 16.10 -6.88
C LEU A 114 13.17 17.58 -6.76
N ALA A 115 12.85 18.20 -5.62
CA ALA A 115 13.15 19.61 -5.37
C ALA A 115 14.67 19.89 -5.41
N ALA A 116 15.47 19.02 -4.78
CA ALA A 116 16.92 19.10 -4.84
C ALA A 116 17.44 19.00 -6.28
N ALA A 117 16.97 18.02 -7.06
CA ALA A 117 17.38 17.84 -8.45
C ALA A 117 17.06 19.08 -9.32
N MET A 118 15.88 19.70 -9.12
CA MET A 118 15.49 20.91 -9.84
C MET A 118 16.32 22.15 -9.47
N LEU A 119 16.86 22.22 -8.25
CA LEU A 119 17.77 23.29 -7.85
C LEU A 119 19.14 23.13 -8.52
N TYR A 120 19.68 21.89 -8.53
CA TYR A 120 20.97 21.61 -9.15
C TYR A 120 20.95 21.63 -10.68
N SER A 121 19.81 21.38 -11.33
CA SER A 121 19.71 21.48 -12.79
C SER A 121 19.61 22.92 -13.31
N LYS A 122 19.49 23.92 -12.43
CA LYS A 122 19.41 25.35 -12.77
C LYS A 122 20.72 26.11 -12.54
N SER A 123 21.74 25.47 -11.98
CA SER A 123 23.12 25.99 -11.85
C SER A 123 24.01 25.41 -12.95
#